data_AF-K1PW98-F1
#
_entry.id   AF-K1PW98-F1
#
_cell.length_a   1.000
_cell.length_b   1.000
_cell.length_c   1.000
_cell.angle_alpha   90.00
_cell.angle_beta   90.00
_cell.angle_gamma   90.00
#
_symmetry.space_group_name_H-M   'P 1'
#
loop_
_entity.id
_entity.type
_entity.pdbx_description
1 polymer ?
#
loop_
_entity_poly.entity_id
_entity_poly.type
_entity_poly.pdbx_seq_one_letter_code
_entity_poly.pdbx_strand_id
1 'polypeptide(L)'
;MGDIFAVFQIALSYVSDITEGTERRTVGIAFVELFVGIGTLLGGVIAGYLIQSVGYIWTLSIATIVKCANLVNILLLPSTIPPTKTPWSIKETIGSLKESFQFYYSRQFAGTRWKYNLSLAIFIIVNMATIGRDAPVFGFGLFLGPVTVRAIMSVETPSNKQGALYGGLAAIQTVFTYFGAMVFNAIYKNTVQTNKRIFLIVIIALLIVALILSAVMYMKSRSRSKKYAIPSKEIYIKSTENTKGY
;
A
#
# COMPACT_ATOMS: atom_id res chain seq x y z
N MET A 1 -0.88 5.69 -16.11
CA MET A 1 -0.64 5.74 -14.65
C MET A 1 -1.53 4.78 -13.87
N GLY A 2 -2.86 4.72 -14.07
CA GLY A 2 -3.72 3.77 -13.33
C GLY A 2 -3.33 2.28 -13.43
N ASP A 3 -2.81 1.85 -14.59
CA ASP A 3 -2.32 0.48 -14.86
C ASP A 3 -1.24 0.01 -13.86
N ILE A 4 -0.19 0.83 -13.63
CA ILE A 4 0.94 0.42 -12.78
C ILE A 4 0.52 0.18 -11.33
N PHE A 5 -0.41 0.99 -10.83
CA PHE A 5 -0.92 0.87 -9.45
C PHE A 5 -1.85 -0.34 -9.30
N ALA A 6 -2.63 -0.67 -10.32
CA ALA A 6 -3.48 -1.86 -10.29
C ALA A 6 -2.64 -3.14 -10.25
N VAL A 7 -1.67 -3.29 -11.15
CA VAL A 7 -0.76 -4.45 -11.19
C VAL A 7 0.02 -4.58 -9.89
N PHE A 8 0.50 -3.48 -9.35
CA PHE A 8 1.20 -3.44 -8.07
C PHE A 8 0.33 -3.88 -6.89
N GLN A 9 -0.92 -3.43 -6.81
CA GLN A 9 -1.83 -3.81 -5.74
C GLN A 9 -2.30 -5.27 -5.85
N ILE A 10 -2.39 -5.79 -7.08
CA ILE A 10 -2.60 -7.23 -7.33
C ILE A 10 -1.41 -8.04 -6.83
N ALA A 11 -0.17 -7.59 -7.09
CA ALA A 11 1.03 -8.26 -6.57
C ALA A 11 1.07 -8.26 -5.03
N LEU A 12 0.68 -7.16 -4.39
CA LEU A 12 0.58 -7.07 -2.93
C LEU A 12 -0.51 -7.99 -2.35
N SER A 13 -1.67 -8.07 -3.00
CA SER A 13 -2.71 -9.04 -2.66
C SER A 13 -2.16 -10.47 -2.73
N TYR A 14 -1.56 -10.83 -3.87
CA TYR A 14 -1.02 -12.17 -4.09
C TYR A 14 0.04 -12.54 -3.06
N VAL A 15 1.01 -11.65 -2.79
CA VAL A 15 2.06 -11.89 -1.79
C VAL A 15 1.48 -12.01 -0.38
N SER A 16 0.46 -11.22 -0.06
CA SER A 16 -0.20 -11.31 1.24
C SER A 16 -1.02 -12.60 1.43
N ASP A 17 -1.51 -13.18 0.35
CA ASP A 17 -2.29 -14.43 0.35
C ASP A 17 -1.39 -15.66 0.48
N ILE A 18 -0.26 -15.72 -0.22
CA ILE A 18 0.67 -16.87 -0.16
C ILE A 18 1.55 -16.89 1.10
N THR A 19 1.68 -15.75 1.79
CA THR A 19 2.61 -15.65 2.93
C THR A 19 1.91 -15.98 4.24
N GLU A 20 2.32 -17.08 4.86
CA GLU A 20 1.88 -17.50 6.18
C GLU A 20 2.64 -16.74 7.29
N GLY A 21 1.88 -16.13 8.21
CA GLY A 21 2.41 -15.43 9.38
C GLY A 21 2.60 -13.92 9.18
N THR A 22 2.28 -13.18 10.24
CA THR A 22 2.24 -11.70 10.28
C THR A 22 3.58 -11.05 9.95
N GLU A 23 4.67 -11.56 10.53
CA GLU A 23 6.02 -11.00 10.32
C GLU A 23 6.52 -11.27 8.90
N ARG A 24 6.37 -12.51 8.41
CA ARG A 24 6.77 -12.91 7.07
C ARG A 24 6.00 -12.14 5.99
N ARG A 25 4.70 -11.89 6.20
CA ARG A 25 3.86 -11.10 5.28
C ARG A 25 4.37 -9.68 5.11
N THR A 26 4.74 -9.03 6.21
CA THR A 26 5.27 -7.66 6.20
C THR A 26 6.59 -7.59 5.43
N VAL A 27 7.47 -8.57 5.64
CA VAL A 27 8.73 -8.70 4.89
C VAL A 27 8.48 -8.94 3.40
N GLY A 28 7.51 -9.79 3.05
CA GLY A 28 7.11 -10.04 1.66
C GLY A 28 6.62 -8.78 0.94
N ILE A 29 5.76 -7.99 1.59
CA ILE A 29 5.30 -6.69 1.08
C ILE A 29 6.50 -5.76 0.83
N ALA A 30 7.41 -5.65 1.79
CA ALA A 30 8.58 -4.79 1.66
C ALA A 30 9.48 -5.18 0.48
N PHE A 31 9.68 -6.48 0.22
CA PHE A 31 10.44 -6.94 -0.94
C PHE A 31 9.74 -6.61 -2.26
N VAL A 32 8.42 -6.81 -2.38
CA VAL A 32 7.67 -6.43 -3.59
C VAL A 32 7.85 -4.94 -3.88
N GLU A 33 7.74 -4.09 -2.85
CA GLU A 33 7.88 -2.64 -3.01
C GLU A 33 9.31 -2.23 -3.36
N LEU A 34 10.33 -2.91 -2.81
CA LEU A 34 11.73 -2.73 -3.18
C LEU A 34 11.97 -3.02 -4.67
N PHE A 35 11.51 -4.17 -5.17
CA PHE A 35 11.73 -4.55 -6.56
C PHE A 35 10.95 -3.65 -7.53
N VAL A 36 9.74 -3.21 -7.17
CA VAL A 36 8.99 -2.23 -7.95
C VAL A 36 9.74 -0.89 -8.01
N GLY A 37 10.32 -0.44 -6.89
CA GLY A 37 11.15 0.76 -6.83
C GLY A 37 12.37 0.68 -7.75
N ILE A 38 13.15 -0.41 -7.64
CA ILE A 38 14.33 -0.65 -8.51
C ILE A 38 13.92 -0.75 -9.98
N GLY A 39 12.85 -1.49 -10.29
CA GLY A 39 12.35 -1.66 -11.65
C GLY A 39 11.91 -0.34 -12.28
N THR A 40 11.31 0.55 -11.50
CA THR A 40 10.91 1.89 -11.96
C THR A 40 12.14 2.75 -12.28
N LEU A 41 13.18 2.71 -11.44
CA LEU A 41 14.42 3.45 -11.64
C LEU A 41 15.19 2.94 -12.88
N LEU A 42 15.46 1.63 -12.95
CA LEU A 42 16.19 1.03 -14.06
C LEU A 42 15.40 1.12 -15.37
N GLY A 43 14.09 0.93 -15.32
CA GLY A 43 13.21 1.03 -16.48
C GLY A 43 13.29 2.41 -17.15
N GLY A 44 13.35 3.49 -16.36
CA GLY A 44 13.53 4.85 -16.89
C GLY A 44 14.87 5.06 -17.59
N VAL A 45 15.97 4.58 -16.98
CA VAL A 45 17.32 4.68 -17.56
C VAL A 45 17.43 3.86 -18.85
N ILE A 46 16.97 2.62 -18.81
CA ILE A 46 16.98 1.70 -19.96
C ILE A 46 16.14 2.27 -21.10
N ALA A 47 14.92 2.77 -20.81
CA ALA A 47 14.06 3.39 -21.81
C ALA A 47 14.74 4.62 -22.46
N GLY A 48 15.42 5.45 -21.67
CA GLY A 48 16.16 6.61 -22.19
C GLY A 48 17.28 6.20 -23.16
N TYR A 49 18.05 5.16 -22.82
CA TYR A 49 19.12 4.64 -23.67
C TYR A 49 18.57 3.97 -24.95
N LEU A 50 17.49 3.20 -24.85
CA LEU A 50 16.81 2.59 -26.00
C LEU A 50 16.26 3.64 -26.98
N ILE A 51 15.64 4.70 -26.48
CA ILE A 51 15.12 5.79 -27.32
C ILE A 51 16.25 6.43 -28.12
N GLN A 52 17.42 6.66 -27.51
CA GLN A 52 18.57 7.27 -28.17
C GLN A 52 19.23 6.36 -29.20
N SER A 53 19.19 5.04 -29.01
CA SER A 53 19.90 4.07 -29.85
C SER A 53 19.08 3.55 -31.02
N VAL A 54 17.84 3.12 -30.79
CA VAL A 54 16.98 2.48 -31.81
C VAL A 54 15.76 3.33 -32.20
N GLY A 55 15.57 4.49 -31.57
CA GLY A 55 14.46 5.39 -31.83
C GLY A 55 13.17 5.00 -31.10
N TYR A 56 12.19 5.90 -31.18
CA TYR A 56 10.94 5.82 -30.40
C TYR A 56 10.05 4.62 -30.76
N ILE A 57 9.82 4.37 -32.06
CA ILE A 57 8.86 3.35 -32.52
C ILE A 57 9.31 1.94 -32.12
N TRP A 58 10.60 1.64 -32.26
CA TRP A 58 11.17 0.35 -31.86
C TRP A 58 11.16 0.16 -30.34
N THR A 59 11.49 1.20 -29.59
CA THR A 59 11.42 1.16 -28.12
C THR A 59 10.00 0.87 -27.64
N LEU A 60 8.99 1.50 -28.24
CA LEU A 60 7.58 1.25 -27.93
C LEU A 60 7.14 -0.19 -28.29
N SER A 61 7.61 -0.70 -29.41
CA SER A 61 7.31 -2.07 -29.86
C SER A 61 7.90 -3.10 -28.88
N ILE A 62 9.17 -2.93 -28.49
CA ILE A 62 9.84 -3.78 -27.48
C ILE A 62 9.08 -3.71 -26.15
N ALA A 63 8.71 -2.52 -25.68
CA ALA A 63 7.96 -2.37 -24.43
C ALA A 63 6.60 -3.08 -24.48
N THR A 64 5.92 -3.05 -25.62
CA THR A 64 4.63 -3.73 -25.82
C THR A 64 4.79 -5.25 -25.78
N ILE A 65 5.81 -5.79 -26.46
CA ILE A 65 6.12 -7.23 -26.45
C ILE A 65 6.43 -7.71 -25.03
N VAL A 66 7.23 -6.95 -24.26
CA VAL A 66 7.53 -7.26 -22.86
C VAL A 66 6.26 -7.27 -21.99
N LYS A 67 5.33 -6.33 -22.20
CA LYS A 67 4.04 -6.35 -21.50
C LYS A 67 3.19 -7.57 -21.86
N CYS A 68 3.16 -7.96 -23.13
CA CYS A 68 2.47 -9.19 -23.56
C CYS A 68 3.09 -10.44 -22.93
N ALA A 69 4.42 -10.54 -22.89
CA ALA A 69 5.10 -11.65 -22.22
C ALA A 69 4.78 -11.70 -20.72
N ASN A 70 4.71 -10.55 -20.05
CA ASN A 70 4.32 -10.49 -18.64
C ASN A 70 2.87 -10.94 -18.40
N LEU A 71 1.95 -10.63 -19.31
CA LEU A 71 0.58 -11.15 -19.27
C LEU A 71 0.56 -12.69 -19.37
N VAL A 72 1.40 -13.28 -20.21
CA VAL A 72 1.53 -14.75 -20.29
C VAL A 72 2.03 -15.34 -18.97
N ASN A 73 3.01 -14.70 -18.31
CA ASN A 73 3.46 -15.14 -16.98
C ASN A 73 2.34 -15.08 -15.93
N ILE A 74 1.44 -14.08 -15.99
CA ILE A 74 0.27 -14.01 -15.11
C ILE A 74 -0.69 -15.19 -15.34
N LEU A 75 -0.82 -15.68 -16.57
CA LEU A 75 -1.65 -16.85 -16.87
C LEU A 75 -1.06 -18.17 -16.35
N LEU A 76 0.27 -18.23 -16.17
CA LEU A 76 0.99 -19.39 -15.63
C LEU A 76 1.07 -19.40 -14.11
N LEU A 77 0.71 -18.30 -13.44
CA LEU A 77 0.70 -18.21 -11.99
C LEU A 77 -0.36 -19.16 -11.41
N PRO A 78 0.01 -20.04 -10.46
CA PRO A 78 -0.94 -20.94 -9.83
C PRO A 78 -2.03 -20.13 -9.13
N SER A 79 -3.28 -20.48 -9.39
CA SER A 79 -4.43 -19.82 -8.77
C SER A 79 -4.41 -20.04 -7.26
N THR A 80 -4.27 -18.95 -6.50
CA THR A 80 -4.14 -18.97 -5.03
C THR A 80 -5.44 -19.25 -4.29
N ILE A 81 -6.58 -19.07 -4.97
CA ILE A 81 -7.92 -19.18 -4.39
C ILE A 81 -8.50 -20.53 -4.85
N PRO A 82 -9.02 -21.37 -3.94
CA PRO A 82 -9.69 -22.61 -4.34
C PRO A 82 -10.86 -22.28 -5.28
N PRO A 83 -11.09 -23.07 -6.34
CA PRO A 83 -12.11 -22.78 -7.33
C PRO A 83 -13.48 -22.63 -6.67
N THR A 84 -14.01 -21.40 -6.68
CA THR A 84 -15.36 -21.11 -6.22
C THR A 84 -16.36 -21.73 -7.18
N LYS A 85 -17.34 -22.46 -6.63
CA LYS A 85 -18.38 -23.14 -7.42
C LYS A 85 -19.43 -22.18 -8.02
N THR A 86 -19.36 -20.88 -7.71
CA THR A 86 -20.31 -19.88 -8.24
C THR A 86 -19.75 -19.19 -9.48
N PRO A 87 -20.54 -19.06 -10.55
CA PRO A 87 -20.12 -18.30 -11.73
C PRO A 87 -20.06 -16.81 -11.40
N TRP A 88 -19.12 -16.10 -12.03
CA TRP A 88 -18.96 -14.66 -11.86
C TRP A 88 -20.29 -13.92 -12.04
N SER A 89 -20.72 -13.20 -11.00
CA SER A 89 -21.89 -12.34 -11.05
C SER A 89 -21.54 -10.89 -10.74
N ILE A 90 -22.19 -9.95 -11.42
CA ILE A 90 -22.09 -8.51 -11.13
C ILE A 90 -22.47 -8.23 -9.67
N LYS A 91 -23.44 -8.98 -9.12
CA LYS A 91 -23.84 -8.87 -7.70
C LYS A 91 -22.70 -9.26 -6.77
N GLU A 92 -21.95 -10.30 -7.11
CA GLU A 92 -20.79 -10.74 -6.33
C GLU A 92 -19.64 -9.73 -6.43
N THR A 93 -19.40 -9.16 -7.61
CA THR A 93 -18.36 -8.12 -7.80
C THR A 93 -18.67 -6.86 -6.99
N ILE A 94 -19.93 -6.40 -7.00
CA ILE A 94 -20.39 -5.29 -6.16
C ILE A 94 -20.33 -5.69 -4.67
N GLY A 95 -20.60 -6.96 -4.35
CA GLY A 95 -20.41 -7.53 -3.02
C GLY A 95 -18.95 -7.42 -2.55
N SER A 96 -17.99 -7.82 -3.37
CA SER A 96 -16.56 -7.70 -3.08
C SER A 96 -16.12 -6.24 -2.94
N LEU A 97 -16.64 -5.35 -3.79
CA LEU A 97 -16.39 -3.91 -3.65
C LEU A 97 -16.95 -3.37 -2.32
N LYS A 98 -18.16 -3.80 -1.92
CA LYS A 98 -18.74 -3.46 -0.63
C LYS A 98 -17.88 -3.98 0.52
N GLU A 99 -17.34 -5.19 0.41
CA GLU A 99 -16.41 -5.75 1.39
C GLU A 99 -15.12 -4.93 1.51
N SER A 100 -14.58 -4.43 0.40
CA SER A 100 -13.44 -3.51 0.39
C SER A 100 -13.71 -2.22 1.17
N PHE A 101 -14.93 -1.69 1.15
CA PHE A 101 -15.31 -0.52 1.95
C PHE A 101 -15.76 -0.87 3.37
N GLN A 102 -16.07 -2.15 3.63
CA GLN A 102 -16.57 -2.62 4.91
C GLN A 102 -15.58 -2.37 6.06
N PHE A 103 -14.27 -2.39 5.80
CA PHE A 103 -13.23 -2.15 6.81
C PHE A 103 -13.30 -0.75 7.44
N TYR A 104 -13.78 0.25 6.70
CA TYR A 104 -13.79 1.65 7.13
C TYR A 104 -15.05 2.02 7.93
N TYR A 105 -16.17 1.32 7.70
CA TYR A 105 -17.48 1.67 8.27
C TYR A 105 -18.15 0.55 9.10
N SER A 106 -17.85 -0.74 8.89
CA SER A 106 -18.65 -1.85 9.45
C SER A 106 -18.49 -2.12 10.94
N ARG A 107 -19.59 -2.46 11.61
CA ARG A 107 -19.65 -2.74 13.07
C ARG A 107 -18.80 -3.93 13.48
N GLN A 108 -18.49 -4.84 12.55
CA GLN A 108 -17.63 -6.00 12.77
C GLN A 108 -16.22 -5.62 13.23
N PHE A 109 -15.68 -4.47 12.78
CA PHE A 109 -14.33 -4.02 13.13
C PHE A 109 -14.32 -2.89 14.15
N ALA A 110 -15.42 -2.65 14.89
CA ALA A 110 -15.61 -1.43 15.70
C ALA A 110 -14.42 -1.07 16.63
N GLY A 111 -13.71 -2.06 17.17
CA GLY A 111 -12.54 -1.86 18.03
C GLY A 111 -11.25 -1.44 17.30
N THR A 112 -11.07 -1.81 16.04
CA THR A 112 -9.88 -1.56 15.20
C THR A 112 -10.12 -0.60 14.04
N ARG A 113 -11.37 -0.22 13.74
CA ARG A 113 -11.77 0.78 12.72
C ARG A 113 -10.91 2.05 12.72
N TRP A 114 -10.61 2.57 13.91
CA TRP A 114 -9.84 3.79 14.02
C TRP A 114 -8.43 3.62 13.43
N LYS A 115 -7.84 2.42 13.48
CA LYS A 115 -6.57 2.11 12.82
C LYS A 115 -6.73 2.15 11.31
N TYR A 116 -7.79 1.54 10.77
CA TYR A 116 -8.08 1.54 9.32
C TYR A 116 -8.30 2.95 8.78
N ASN A 117 -9.14 3.75 9.44
CA ASN A 117 -9.45 5.11 8.99
C ASN A 117 -8.24 6.04 9.12
N LEU A 118 -7.46 5.92 10.19
CA LEU A 118 -6.24 6.71 10.39
C LEU A 118 -5.15 6.31 9.39
N SER A 119 -4.96 5.01 9.18
CA SER A 119 -4.05 4.47 8.17
C SER A 119 -4.43 4.95 6.78
N LEU A 120 -5.72 4.91 6.43
CA LEU A 120 -6.22 5.41 5.15
C LEU A 120 -5.95 6.91 4.98
N ALA A 121 -6.20 7.71 6.03
CA ALA A 121 -5.94 9.15 5.98
C ALA A 121 -4.45 9.45 5.77
N ILE A 122 -3.56 8.81 6.54
CA ILE A 122 -2.10 8.93 6.36
C ILE A 122 -1.72 8.51 4.94
N PHE A 123 -2.24 7.37 4.48
CA PHE A 123 -1.96 6.85 3.16
C PHE A 123 -2.36 7.84 2.04
N ILE A 124 -3.56 8.42 2.09
CA ILE A 124 -4.02 9.41 1.11
C ILE A 124 -3.15 10.66 1.14
N ILE A 125 -2.86 11.20 2.32
CA ILE A 125 -2.07 12.44 2.46
C ILE A 125 -0.65 12.24 1.92
N VAL A 126 -0.02 11.10 2.27
CA VAL A 126 1.33 10.79 1.79
C VAL A 126 1.34 10.61 0.27
N ASN A 127 0.40 9.84 -0.29
CA ASN A 127 0.28 9.67 -1.75
C ASN A 127 -0.04 11.00 -2.47
N MET A 128 -0.82 11.89 -1.86
CA MET A 128 -1.04 13.24 -2.41
C MET A 128 0.27 14.04 -2.45
N ALA A 129 1.05 14.02 -1.38
CA ALA A 129 2.32 14.74 -1.31
C ALA A 129 3.38 14.22 -2.31
N THR A 130 3.32 12.94 -2.69
CA THR A 130 4.27 12.33 -3.63
C THR A 130 3.99 12.65 -5.10
N ILE A 131 2.78 13.10 -5.46
CA ILE A 131 2.36 13.37 -6.85
C ILE A 131 2.93 14.68 -7.41
N GLY A 132 3.53 15.53 -6.57
CA GLY A 132 3.96 16.89 -6.94
C GLY A 132 5.08 17.02 -7.98
N ARG A 133 5.79 15.94 -8.35
CA ARG A 133 6.76 15.86 -9.47
C ARG A 133 7.46 14.49 -9.40
N ASP A 134 7.05 13.54 -10.22
CA ASP A 134 7.80 12.29 -10.35
C ASP A 134 9.21 12.58 -10.90
N ALA A 135 10.28 12.19 -10.17
CA ALA A 135 11.11 11.05 -10.56
C ALA A 135 12.48 10.93 -9.85
N PRO A 136 13.35 11.94 -9.63
CA PRO A 136 14.72 11.61 -9.18
C PRO A 136 15.18 12.12 -7.81
N VAL A 137 14.58 13.16 -7.21
CA VAL A 137 15.28 13.91 -6.14
C VAL A 137 14.93 13.45 -4.71
N PHE A 138 13.87 12.66 -4.50
CA PHE A 138 13.42 12.26 -3.16
C PHE A 138 13.21 10.75 -3.06
N GLY A 139 14.31 10.00 -3.07
CA GLY A 139 14.37 8.54 -3.18
C GLY A 139 13.70 7.71 -2.06
N PHE A 140 14.16 6.46 -1.93
CA PHE A 140 13.70 5.37 -1.04
C PHE A 140 12.97 5.74 0.26
N GLY A 141 13.35 6.83 0.94
CA GLY A 141 12.71 7.30 2.18
C GLY A 141 11.23 7.69 2.05
N LEU A 142 10.77 8.15 0.88
CA LEU A 142 9.35 8.53 0.68
C LEU A 142 8.42 7.31 0.55
N PHE A 143 8.96 6.15 0.17
CA PHE A 143 8.20 4.90 0.07
C PHE A 143 7.97 4.25 1.44
N LEU A 144 8.77 4.56 2.46
CA LEU A 144 8.61 3.98 3.80
C LEU A 144 7.24 4.28 4.43
N GLY A 145 6.68 5.46 4.17
CA GLY A 145 5.34 5.83 4.66
C GLY A 145 4.25 4.91 4.11
N PRO A 146 4.06 4.84 2.78
CA PRO A 146 3.09 3.92 2.17
C PRO A 146 3.32 2.45 2.52
N VAL A 147 4.59 2.00 2.56
CA VAL A 147 4.98 0.61 2.91
C VAL A 147 4.48 0.26 4.31
N THR A 148 4.84 1.07 5.31
CA THR A 148 4.51 0.79 6.72
C THR A 148 3.01 0.80 6.98
N VAL A 149 2.29 1.75 6.37
CA VAL A 149 0.84 1.86 6.50
C VAL A 149 0.13 0.65 5.89
N ARG A 150 0.57 0.18 4.71
CA ARG A 150 0.05 -1.06 4.10
C ARG A 150 0.38 -2.30 4.89
N ALA A 151 1.61 -2.40 5.41
CA ALA A 151 2.00 -3.50 6.28
C ALA A 151 1.08 -3.60 7.50
N ILE A 152 0.85 -2.49 8.21
CA ILE A 152 -0.07 -2.43 9.36
C ILE A 152 -1.47 -2.89 8.96
N MET A 153 -2.02 -2.39 7.85
CA MET A 153 -3.35 -2.81 7.39
C MET A 153 -3.40 -4.30 7.02
N SER A 154 -2.35 -4.86 6.42
CA SER A 154 -2.28 -6.28 6.07
C SER A 154 -2.24 -7.19 7.29
N VAL A 155 -1.60 -6.72 8.37
CA VAL A 155 -1.48 -7.47 9.63
C VAL A 155 -2.81 -7.53 10.37
N GLU A 156 -3.57 -6.44 10.35
CA GLU A 156 -4.86 -6.34 11.05
C GLU A 156 -6.01 -6.98 10.25
N THR A 157 -5.80 -7.25 8.96
CA THR A 157 -6.80 -7.81 8.06
C THR A 157 -6.71 -9.35 8.02
N PRO A 158 -7.84 -10.07 8.11
CA PRO A 158 -7.86 -11.52 7.94
C PRO A 158 -7.27 -11.96 6.60
N SER A 159 -6.57 -13.11 6.55
CA SER A 159 -5.92 -13.60 5.33
C SER A 159 -6.89 -13.78 4.16
N ASN A 160 -8.13 -14.23 4.41
CA ASN A 160 -9.15 -14.40 3.37
C ASN A 160 -9.77 -13.08 2.86
N LYS A 161 -9.28 -11.93 3.33
CA LYS A 161 -9.81 -10.60 3.03
C LYS A 161 -8.75 -9.63 2.52
N GLN A 162 -7.52 -10.10 2.28
CA GLN A 162 -6.43 -9.25 1.81
C GLN A 162 -6.69 -8.69 0.42
N GLY A 163 -7.22 -9.50 -0.51
CA GLY A 163 -7.62 -9.00 -1.83
C GLY A 163 -8.67 -7.89 -1.77
N ALA A 164 -9.64 -7.99 -0.86
CA ALA A 164 -10.61 -6.92 -0.63
C ALA A 164 -9.93 -5.66 -0.07
N LEU A 165 -8.97 -5.78 0.85
CA LEU A 165 -8.20 -4.65 1.38
C LEU A 165 -7.40 -3.95 0.28
N TYR A 166 -6.54 -4.67 -0.44
CA TYR A 166 -5.66 -4.08 -1.46
C TYR A 166 -6.43 -3.58 -2.68
N GLY A 167 -7.50 -4.27 -3.09
CA GLY A 167 -8.43 -3.79 -4.12
C GLY A 167 -9.13 -2.49 -3.71
N GLY A 168 -9.59 -2.39 -2.46
CA GLY A 168 -10.17 -1.16 -1.91
C GLY A 168 -9.17 -0.01 -1.87
N LEU A 169 -7.96 -0.27 -1.39
CA LEU A 169 -6.87 0.71 -1.41
C LEU A 169 -6.53 1.17 -2.82
N ALA A 170 -6.52 0.28 -3.82
CA ALA A 170 -6.26 0.64 -5.21
C ALA A 170 -7.33 1.59 -5.76
N ALA A 171 -8.60 1.30 -5.50
CA ALA A 171 -9.72 2.14 -5.93
C ALA A 171 -9.67 3.53 -5.29
N ILE A 172 -9.49 3.59 -3.96
CA ILE A 172 -9.39 4.86 -3.23
C ILE A 172 -8.17 5.64 -3.70
N GLN A 173 -6.99 5.00 -3.74
CA GLN A 173 -5.76 5.62 -4.19
C GLN A 173 -5.93 6.25 -5.57
N THR A 174 -6.50 5.53 -6.53
CA THR A 174 -6.69 6.02 -7.90
C THR A 174 -7.52 7.31 -7.93
N VAL A 175 -8.63 7.36 -7.21
CA VAL A 175 -9.50 8.55 -7.12
C VAL A 175 -8.74 9.73 -6.53
N PHE A 176 -8.07 9.52 -5.39
CA PHE A 176 -7.34 10.59 -4.70
C PHE A 176 -6.06 11.01 -5.44
N THR A 177 -5.45 10.12 -6.22
CA THR A 177 -4.30 10.43 -7.07
C THR A 177 -4.71 11.41 -8.17
N TYR A 178 -5.80 11.16 -8.88
CA TYR A 178 -6.26 12.07 -9.92
C TYR A 178 -6.78 13.40 -9.35
N PHE A 179 -7.55 13.34 -8.26
CA PHE A 179 -8.03 14.56 -7.60
C PHE A 179 -6.86 15.39 -7.05
N GLY A 180 -5.89 14.73 -6.40
CA GLY A 180 -4.69 15.38 -5.90
C GLY A 180 -3.88 16.02 -7.03
N ALA A 181 -3.64 15.32 -8.12
CA ALA A 181 -2.98 15.87 -9.30
C ALA A 181 -3.70 17.12 -9.83
N MET A 182 -5.04 17.13 -9.87
CA MET A 182 -5.82 18.30 -10.28
C MET A 182 -5.59 19.50 -9.35
N VAL A 183 -5.70 19.30 -8.03
CA VAL A 183 -5.49 20.35 -7.03
C VAL A 183 -4.05 20.87 -7.07
N PHE A 184 -3.05 20.00 -7.11
CA PHE A 184 -1.64 20.40 -7.16
C PHE A 184 -1.28 21.14 -8.45
N ASN A 185 -1.79 20.70 -9.61
CA ASN A 185 -1.59 21.42 -10.85
C ASN A 185 -2.22 22.82 -10.82
N ALA A 186 -3.40 22.97 -10.22
CA ALA A 186 -4.05 24.27 -10.04
C ALA A 186 -3.24 25.20 -9.13
N ILE A 187 -2.78 24.69 -7.97
CA ILE A 187 -1.92 25.44 -7.05
C ILE A 187 -0.61 25.83 -7.73
N TYR A 188 0.05 24.87 -8.40
CA TYR A 188 1.31 25.12 -9.09
C TYR A 188 1.15 26.20 -10.17
N LYS A 189 0.14 26.08 -11.04
CA LYS A 189 -0.14 27.06 -12.10
C LYS A 189 -0.28 28.47 -11.54
N ASN A 190 -0.99 28.63 -10.42
CA ASN A 190 -1.25 29.94 -9.82
C ASN A 190 -0.09 30.47 -8.97
N THR A 191 0.85 29.63 -8.55
CA THR A 191 1.93 30.02 -7.63
C THR A 191 3.31 30.07 -8.28
N VAL A 192 3.52 29.38 -9.41
CA VAL A 192 4.84 29.24 -10.04
C VAL A 192 5.41 30.57 -10.53
N GLN A 193 4.57 31.50 -10.98
CA GLN A 193 5.01 32.81 -11.46
C GLN A 193 5.19 33.82 -10.33
N THR A 194 4.35 33.78 -9.30
CA THR A 194 4.39 34.75 -8.20
C THR A 194 5.44 34.39 -7.15
N ASN A 195 5.45 33.13 -6.68
CA ASN A 195 6.34 32.66 -5.63
C ASN A 195 6.44 31.12 -5.64
N LYS A 196 7.49 30.60 -6.29
CA LYS A 196 7.80 29.16 -6.39
C LYS A 196 7.84 28.40 -5.05
N ARG A 197 8.04 29.13 -3.93
CA ARG A 197 8.15 28.58 -2.56
C ARG A 197 6.80 28.21 -1.95
N ILE A 198 5.69 28.81 -2.38
CA ILE A 198 4.35 28.55 -1.80
C ILE A 198 3.96 27.08 -2.01
N PHE A 199 4.20 26.56 -3.22
CA PHE A 199 3.95 25.16 -3.54
C PHE A 199 4.72 24.19 -2.61
N LEU A 200 5.98 24.50 -2.30
CA LEU A 200 6.80 23.69 -1.39
C LEU A 200 6.28 23.73 0.06
N ILE A 201 5.84 24.90 0.53
CA ILE A 201 5.27 25.06 1.88
C ILE A 201 4.00 24.21 2.03
N VAL A 202 3.14 24.17 1.00
CA VAL A 202 1.93 23.33 1.01
C VAL A 202 2.28 21.84 1.12
N ILE A 203 3.30 21.37 0.39
CA ILE A 203 3.76 19.98 0.48
C ILE A 203 4.31 19.66 1.88
N ILE A 204 5.15 20.54 2.43
CA ILE A 204 5.72 20.37 3.78
C ILE A 204 4.61 20.34 4.83
N ALA A 205 3.60 21.22 4.72
CA ALA A 205 2.46 21.23 5.62
C ALA A 205 1.68 19.91 5.59
N LEU A 206 1.42 19.35 4.40
CA LEU A 206 0.75 18.06 4.26
C LEU A 206 1.57 16.91 4.86
N LEU A 207 2.90 16.92 4.68
CA LEU A 207 3.79 15.92 5.29
C LEU A 207 3.84 16.02 6.82
N ILE A 208 3.85 17.24 7.37
CA ILE A 208 3.75 17.46 8.83
C ILE A 208 2.44 16.89 9.37
N VAL A 209 1.32 17.12 8.68
CA VAL A 209 0.03 16.53 9.07
C VAL A 209 0.10 15.00 9.07
N ALA A 210 0.65 14.39 8.02
CA ALA A 210 0.83 12.93 7.96
C ALA A 210 1.71 12.40 9.11
N LEU A 211 2.77 13.13 9.47
CA LEU A 211 3.67 12.78 10.57
C LEU A 211 2.95 12.86 11.93
N ILE A 212 2.16 13.90 12.16
CA ILE A 212 1.34 14.05 13.37
C ILE A 212 0.33 12.89 13.49
N LEU A 213 -0.38 12.56 12.40
CA LEU A 213 -1.34 11.46 12.40
C LEU A 213 -0.65 10.11 12.67
N SER A 214 0.55 9.90 12.12
CA SER A 214 1.36 8.71 12.38
C SER A 214 1.82 8.63 13.83
N ALA A 215 2.22 9.76 14.43
CA ALA A 215 2.56 9.84 15.85
C ALA A 215 1.34 9.55 16.74
N VAL A 216 0.16 10.06 16.41
CA VAL A 216 -1.10 9.74 17.09
C VAL A 216 -1.41 8.25 17.02
N MET A 217 -1.23 7.64 15.84
CA MET A 217 -1.41 6.20 15.66
C MET A 217 -0.48 5.41 16.58
N TYR A 218 0.80 5.79 16.62
CA TYR A 218 1.81 5.16 17.46
C TYR A 218 1.49 5.30 18.95
N MET A 219 1.16 6.52 19.42
CA MET A 219 0.81 6.79 20.83
C MET A 219 -0.40 5.96 21.27
N LYS A 220 -1.45 5.91 20.46
CA LYS A 220 -2.67 5.17 20.79
C LYS A 220 -2.48 3.65 20.71
N SER A 221 -1.66 3.16 19.78
CA SER A 221 -1.28 1.75 19.69
C SER A 221 -0.46 1.31 20.93
N ARG A 222 0.52 2.12 21.33
CA ARG A 222 1.36 1.88 22.52
C ARG A 222 0.54 1.90 23.83
N SER A 223 -0.43 2.81 23.95
CA SER A 223 -1.32 2.91 25.11
C SER A 223 -2.19 1.65 25.30
N ARG A 224 -2.68 1.04 24.21
CA ARG A 224 -3.43 -0.22 24.27
C ARG A 224 -2.55 -1.44 24.54
N SER A 225 -1.36 -1.54 23.94
CA SER A 225 -0.42 -2.65 24.21
C SER A 225 -0.04 -2.74 25.70
N LYS A 226 0.17 -1.60 26.37
CA LYS A 226 0.38 -1.56 27.84
C LYS A 226 -0.82 -2.06 28.66
N LYS A 227 -2.04 -1.96 28.14
CA LYS A 227 -3.28 -2.35 28.85
C LYS A 227 -3.57 -3.85 28.78
N TYR A 228 -2.93 -4.57 27.85
CA TYR A 228 -3.06 -6.02 27.66
C TYR A 228 -1.75 -6.78 27.88
N ALA A 229 -0.71 -6.11 28.38
CA ALA A 229 0.50 -6.77 28.87
C ALA A 229 0.15 -7.55 30.15
N ILE A 230 -0.35 -8.78 29.96
CA ILE A 230 -0.46 -9.78 31.02
C ILE A 230 0.96 -9.97 31.59
N PRO A 231 1.17 -10.01 32.92
CA PRO A 231 2.47 -10.30 33.51
C PRO A 231 2.85 -11.76 33.21
N SER A 232 3.39 -11.99 32.02
CA SER A 232 3.78 -13.30 31.50
C SER A 232 4.98 -13.90 32.23
N LYS A 233 5.55 -13.22 33.24
CA LYS A 233 6.66 -13.77 34.03
C LYS A 233 6.23 -14.40 35.35
N GLU A 234 5.10 -14.01 35.96
CA GLU A 234 4.67 -14.59 37.24
C GLU A 234 3.96 -15.94 37.09
N ILE A 235 3.27 -16.17 35.97
CA ILE A 235 2.48 -17.40 35.76
C ILE A 235 3.38 -18.60 35.43
N TYR A 236 4.48 -18.40 34.71
CA TYR A 236 5.42 -19.49 34.40
C TYR A 236 6.25 -19.92 35.62
N ILE A 237 6.62 -18.99 36.51
CA ILE A 237 7.41 -19.31 37.71
C ILE A 237 6.55 -20.09 38.72
N LYS A 238 5.30 -19.67 38.95
CA LYS A 238 4.36 -20.41 39.82
C LYS A 238 4.00 -21.80 39.27
N SER A 239 3.92 -21.96 37.95
CA SER A 239 3.70 -23.29 37.33
C SER A 239 4.87 -24.24 37.58
N THR A 240 6.12 -23.75 37.59
CA THR A 240 7.30 -24.60 37.78
C THR A 240 7.61 -24.91 39.25
N GLU A 241 7.22 -24.05 40.19
CA GLU A 241 7.32 -24.35 41.63
C GLU A 241 6.34 -25.45 42.05
N ASN A 242 5.11 -25.45 41.51
CA ASN A 242 4.09 -26.41 41.92
C ASN A 242 4.31 -27.84 41.39
N THR A 243 5.15 -28.02 40.37
CA THR A 243 5.53 -29.33 39.81
C THR A 243 6.74 -29.99 40.48
N LYS A 244 7.42 -29.31 41.40
CA LYS A 244 8.58 -29.88 42.14
C LYS A 244 8.21 -30.43 43.53
N GLY A 245 6.93 -30.48 43.87
CA GLY A 245 6.41 -30.87 45.18
C GLY A 245 5.75 -32.26 45.26
N TYR A 246 5.91 -33.12 44.26
CA TYR A 246 5.40 -34.50 44.26
C TYR A 246 6.51 -35.49 43.89
#